data_AF-A0A6J6J5W9-F1
#
_entry.id   AF-A0A6J6J5W9-F1
#
_cell.length_a   1.000
_cell.length_b   1.000
_cell.length_c   1.000
_cell.angle_alpha   90.00
_cell.angle_beta   90.00
_cell.angle_gamma   90.00
#
_symmetry.space_group_name_H-M   'P 1'
#
loop_
_entity.id
_entity.type
_entity.pdbx_description
1 polymer ?
#
loop_
_entity_poly.entity_id
_entity_poly.type
_entity_poly.pdbx_seq_one_letter_code
_entity_poly.pdbx_strand_id
1 'polypeptide(L)' 'MQVGSVVCQECKPIGAISLSLETTALLGALLSGDWELAENSAPSARANASGIVAAYSQWHIERGLKSMPHVERA' A
#
# COMPACT_ATOMS: atom_id res chain seq x y z
N MET A 1 -13.14 -9.07 -13.13
CA MET A 1 -12.33 -9.51 -11.98
C MET A 1 -11.35 -8.39 -11.65
N GLN A 2 -11.50 -7.77 -10.49
CA GLN A 2 -10.53 -6.79 -9.99
C GLN A 2 -9.41 -7.59 -9.34
N VAL A 3 -8.22 -7.58 -9.95
CA VAL A 3 -7.07 -8.32 -9.46
C VAL A 3 -6.44 -7.48 -8.35
N GLY A 4 -6.53 -7.94 -7.11
CA GLY A 4 -6.05 -7.22 -5.91
C GLY A 4 -4.55 -7.37 -5.64
N SER A 5 -3.76 -7.82 -6.62
CA SER A 5 -2.34 -8.14 -6.46
C SER A 5 -1.45 -7.21 -7.28
N VAL A 6 -0.19 -7.07 -6.86
CA VAL A 6 0.87 -6.42 -7.65
C VAL A 6 1.21 -7.31 -8.84
N VAL A 7 1.31 -6.71 -10.03
CA VAL A 7 1.61 -7.42 -11.29
C VAL A 7 2.72 -6.72 -12.05
N CYS A 8 3.37 -7.44 -12.97
CA CYS A 8 4.40 -6.88 -13.85
C CYS A 8 3.83 -5.75 -14.75
N GLN A 9 4.68 -4.88 -15.29
CA GLN A 9 4.23 -3.78 -16.16
C GLN A 9 3.44 -4.28 -17.38
N GLU A 10 3.90 -5.36 -18.01
CA GLU A 10 3.21 -5.97 -19.17
C GLU A 10 1.90 -6.67 -18.77
N CYS A 11 1.81 -7.11 -17.52
CA CYS A 11 0.66 -7.81 -16.95
C CYS A 11 -0.43 -6.84 -16.46
N LYS A 12 -0.12 -5.54 -16.39
CA LYS A 12 -0.94 -4.55 -15.71
C LYS A 12 -2.15 -4.13 -16.57
N PRO A 13 -3.39 -4.23 -16.04
CA PRO A 13 -4.57 -3.77 -16.76
C PRO A 13 -4.58 -2.25 -16.94
N ILE A 14 -5.24 -1.78 -18.00
CA ILE A 14 -5.42 -0.35 -18.28
C ILE A 14 -6.15 0.28 -17.09
N GLY A 15 -5.59 1.38 -16.56
CA GLY A 15 -6.14 2.11 -15.41
C GLY A 15 -5.67 1.62 -14.04
N ALA A 16 -4.87 0.56 -13.95
CA ALA A 16 -4.23 0.20 -12.68
C ALA A 16 -3.21 1.26 -12.24
N ILE A 17 -3.04 1.39 -10.93
CA ILE A 17 -2.06 2.29 -10.32
C ILE A 17 -0.66 1.65 -10.43
N SER A 18 0.36 2.45 -10.75
CA SER A 18 1.75 1.97 -10.70
C SER A 18 2.35 2.31 -9.35
N LEU A 19 3.04 1.36 -8.74
CA LEU A 19 3.81 1.57 -7.52
C LEU A 19 5.20 2.06 -7.89
N SER A 20 5.73 3.01 -7.11
CA SER A 20 7.17 3.30 -7.19
C SER A 20 7.96 2.15 -6.58
N LEU A 21 9.23 2.02 -6.97
CA LEU A 21 10.13 1.02 -6.38
C LEU A 21 10.26 1.22 -4.86
N GLU A 22 10.39 2.47 -4.40
CA GLU A 22 10.45 2.81 -2.98
C GLU A 22 9.18 2.39 -2.22
N THR A 23 8.00 2.59 -2.81
CA THR A 23 6.72 2.17 -2.19
C THR A 23 6.66 0.65 -2.08
N THR A 24 7.09 -0.06 -3.13
CA THR A 24 7.10 -1.53 -3.15
C THR A 24 8.08 -2.10 -2.12
N ALA A 25 9.27 -1.48 -2.00
CA ALA A 25 10.27 -1.85 -0.99
C ALA A 25 9.74 -1.63 0.43
N LEU A 26 9.10 -0.49 0.70
CA LEU A 26 8.47 -0.20 1.99
C LEU A 26 7.38 -1.22 2.35
N LEU A 27 6.50 -1.56 1.41
CA LEU A 27 5.46 -2.58 1.64
C LEU A 27 6.07 -3.95 1.98
N GLY A 28 7.15 -4.34 1.30
CA GLY A 28 7.90 -5.55 1.62
C GLY A 28 8.55 -5.51 3.01
N ALA A 29 9.14 -4.37 3.38
CA ALA A 29 9.73 -4.15 4.70
C ALA A 29 8.70 -4.32 5.82
N LEU A 30 7.53 -3.69 5.68
CA LEU A 30 6.43 -3.79 6.63
C LEU A 30 5.91 -5.23 6.79
N LEU A 31 5.80 -5.98 5.69
CA LEU A 31 5.35 -7.39 5.71
C LEU A 31 6.38 -8.33 6.36
N SER A 32 7.67 -8.05 6.18
CA SER A 32 8.77 -8.88 6.71
C SER A 32 9.24 -8.46 8.10
N GLY A 33 8.81 -7.29 8.60
CA GLY A 33 9.25 -6.75 9.88
C GLY A 33 10.62 -6.07 9.84
N ASP A 34 11.08 -5.63 8.67
CA ASP A 34 12.30 -4.82 8.51
C ASP A 34 12.00 -3.36 8.89
N TRP A 35 12.06 -3.08 10.19
CA TRP A 35 11.75 -1.76 10.74
C TRP A 35 12.80 -0.70 10.39
N GLU A 36 14.07 -1.08 10.19
CA GLU A 36 15.12 -0.13 9.82
C GLU A 36 14.84 0.46 8.43
N LEU A 37 14.48 -0.39 7.46
CA LEU A 37 14.11 0.09 6.12
C LEU A 37 12.79 0.89 6.16
N ALA A 38 11.82 0.46 6.97
CA ALA A 38 10.55 1.18 7.10
C ALA A 38 10.72 2.58 7.73
N GLU A 39 11.58 2.70 8.74
CA GLU A 39 11.86 3.97 9.42
C GLU A 39 12.66 4.94 8.55
N ASN A 40 13.46 4.44 7.60
CA ASN A 40 14.25 5.26 6.67
C ASN A 40 13.53 5.57 5.34
N SER A 41 12.32 5.07 5.12
CA SER A 41 11.60 5.28 3.86
C SER A 41 11.22 6.74 3.61
N ALA A 42 11.23 7.17 2.34
CA ALA A 42 10.84 8.52 1.95
C ALA A 42 9.36 8.86 2.31
N PRO A 43 9.05 10.13 2.66
CA PRO A 43 7.67 10.54 2.96
C PRO A 43 6.66 10.25 1.85
N SER A 44 7.06 10.38 0.59
CA SER A 44 6.24 10.06 -0.59
C SER A 44 5.89 8.57 -0.65
N ALA A 45 6.86 7.69 -0.37
CA ALA A 45 6.65 6.25 -0.31
C ALA A 45 5.69 5.87 0.82
N ARG A 46 5.79 6.53 1.99
CA ARG A 46 4.87 6.35 3.11
C ARG A 46 3.43 6.75 2.77
N ALA A 47 3.24 7.92 2.15
CA ALA A 47 1.92 8.38 1.74
C ALA A 47 1.27 7.41 0.75
N ASN A 48 2.03 6.95 -0.26
CA ASN A 48 1.54 5.96 -1.22
C ASN A 48 1.22 4.61 -0.55
N ALA A 49 2.13 4.09 0.29
CA ALA A 49 1.95 2.83 1.00
C ALA A 49 0.70 2.86 1.90
N SER A 50 0.48 3.97 2.62
CA SER A 50 -0.70 4.17 3.47
C SER A 50 -2.00 4.04 2.67
N GLY A 51 -2.11 4.75 1.55
CA GLY A 51 -3.29 4.67 0.69
C GLY A 51 -3.56 3.26 0.13
N ILE A 52 -2.50 2.51 -0.19
CA ILE A 52 -2.61 1.13 -0.67
C ILE A 52 -3.12 0.21 0.45
N VAL A 53 -2.52 0.29 1.64
CA VAL A 53 -2.91 -0.53 2.81
C VAL A 53 -4.35 -0.23 3.20
N ALA A 54 -4.77 1.04 3.16
CA ALA A 54 -6.14 1.44 3.44
C ALA A 54 -7.13 0.89 2.41
N ALA A 55 -6.84 1.06 1.11
CA ALA A 55 -7.69 0.52 0.04
C ALA A 55 -7.79 -1.02 0.10
N TYR A 56 -6.67 -1.70 0.34
CA TYR A 56 -6.63 -3.16 0.49
C TYR A 56 -7.47 -3.63 1.69
N SER A 57 -7.30 -2.99 2.84
CA SER A 57 -8.06 -3.31 4.06
C SER A 57 -9.55 -3.03 3.87
N GLN A 58 -9.92 -1.91 3.25
CA GLN A 58 -11.30 -1.56 2.98
C GLN A 58 -11.97 -2.54 2.00
N TRP A 59 -11.22 -3.05 1.01
CA TRP A 59 -11.73 -4.06 0.08
C TRP A 59 -11.93 -5.43 0.75
N HIS A 60 -10.98 -5.84 1.60
CA HIS A 60 -11.04 -7.14 2.28
C HIS A 60 -12.01 -7.19 3.47
N ILE A 61 -12.27 -6.05 4.11
CA ILE A 61 -13.14 -5.97 5.27
C ILE A 61 -14.52 -5.49 4.82
N GLU A 62 -15.52 -6.37 4.88
CA GLU A 62 -16.90 -6.09 4.45
C GLU A 62 -17.54 -4.86 5.14
N ARG A 63 -17.04 -4.50 6.32
CA ARG A 63 -17.42 -3.30 7.07
C ARG A 63 -16.18 -2.48 7.39
N GLY A 64 -15.97 -1.41 6.63
CA GLY A 64 -14.81 -0.53 6.75
C GLY A 64 -14.47 -0.14 8.19
N LEU A 65 -13.17 -0.03 8.47
CA LEU A 65 -12.66 0.26 9.81
C LEU A 65 -12.99 1.71 10.20
N LYS A 66 -13.84 1.87 11.23
CA LYS A 66 -14.21 3.20 11.76
C LYS A 66 -13.00 4.00 12.27
N SER A 67 -11.94 3.32 12.67
CA SER A 67 -10.70 3.94 13.16
C SER A 67 -9.78 4.44 12.04
N MET A 68 -9.93 3.95 10.79
CA MET A 68 -9.01 4.26 9.69
C MET A 68 -8.85 5.77 9.43
N PRO A 69 -9.94 6.57 9.39
CA PRO A 69 -9.83 8.01 9.17
C PRO A 69 -9.06 8.77 10.25
N HIS A 70 -8.89 8.18 11.44
CA HIS A 70 -8.09 8.77 12.52
C HIS A 70 -6.59 8.51 12.34
N VAL A 71 -6.22 7.42 11.66
CA VAL A 71 -4.83 7.03 11.42
C VAL A 71 -4.28 7.69 10.15
N GLU A 72 -5.08 7.83 9.10
CA GLU A 72 -4.65 8.45 7.83
C GLU A 72 -4.41 9.96 7.90
N ARG A 73 -4.95 10.63 8.93
CA ARG A 73 -4.87 12.10 9.10
C ARG A 73 -3.74 12.56 10.04
N ALA A 74 -3.14 11.63 10.77
CA ALA A 74 -2.04 11.88 11.70
C ALA A 74 -0.70 11.84 10.96
#